data_AF-Q66XT0-F1
#
_entry.id   AF-Q66XT0-F1
#
_cell.length_a   1.000
_cell.length_b   1.000
_cell.length_c   1.000
_cell.angle_alpha   90.00
_cell.angle_beta   90.00
_cell.angle_gamma   90.00
#
_symmetry.space_group_name_H-M   'P 1'
#
loop_
_entity.id
_entity.type
_entity.pdbx_description
1 polymer ?
#
loop_
_entity_poly.entity_id
_entity_poly.type
_entity_poly.pdbx_seq_one_letter_code
_entity_poly.pdbx_strand_id
1 'polypeptide(L)'
;YILTKNAGIAVPEFQMIDKGDKPEAGALTYPVFVKPARSGSSFGLTKVNGTEELNAAIEAAGQYDGKILIEQAISGCEVGCAVMGNEDDLIVGEVDQIRLSHGIFRIHQENEPEKGSENAM
;
A
#
# COMPACT_ATOMS: atom_id res chain seq x y z
N TYR A 1 -9.47 -5.24 4.01
CA TYR A 1 -8.83 -6.56 4.23
C TYR A 1 -9.74 -7.60 4.87
N ILE A 2 -10.45 -7.30 5.95
CA ILE A 2 -11.28 -8.30 6.64
C ILE A 2 -12.32 -8.95 5.70
N LEU A 3 -13.08 -8.16 4.94
CA LEU A 3 -14.06 -8.68 3.97
C LEU A 3 -13.43 -9.57 2.89
N THR A 4 -12.32 -9.11 2.30
CA THR A 4 -11.55 -9.84 1.28
C THR A 4 -11.02 -11.18 1.81
N LYS A 5 -10.47 -11.19 3.03
CA LYS A 5 -10.00 -12.41 3.70
C LYS A 5 -11.16 -13.37 3.99
N ASN A 6 -12.30 -12.87 4.46
CA ASN A 6 -13.50 -13.68 4.70
C ASN A 6 -14.08 -14.30 3.41
N ALA A 7 -13.88 -13.65 2.27
CA ALA A 7 -14.22 -14.19 0.96
C ALA A 7 -13.22 -15.24 0.43
N GLY A 8 -12.18 -15.59 1.21
CA GLY A 8 -11.17 -16.58 0.84
C GLY A 8 -10.07 -16.04 -0.08
N ILE A 9 -9.99 -14.72 -0.26
CA ILE A 9 -8.95 -14.07 -1.07
C ILE A 9 -7.77 -13.71 -0.17
N ALA A 10 -6.56 -14.04 -0.62
CA ALA A 10 -5.33 -13.71 0.10
C ALA A 10 -5.17 -12.20 0.26
N VAL A 11 -4.73 -11.78 1.44
CA VAL A 11 -4.39 -10.39 1.78
C VAL A 11 -3.05 -10.37 2.50
N PRO A 12 -2.30 -9.26 2.45
CA PRO A 12 -1.12 -9.11 3.29
C PRO A 12 -1.49 -9.27 4.77
N GLU A 13 -0.58 -9.86 5.56
CA GLU A 13 -0.68 -9.75 7.00
C GLU A 13 -0.50 -8.28 7.39
N PHE A 14 -1.34 -7.80 8.30
CA PHE A 14 -1.46 -6.37 8.59
C PHE A 14 -1.79 -6.09 10.06
N GLN A 15 -1.44 -4.89 10.50
CA GLN A 15 -1.91 -4.30 11.75
C GLN A 15 -2.55 -2.95 11.48
N MET A 16 -3.63 -2.66 12.19
CA MET A 16 -4.26 -1.35 12.19
C MET A 16 -4.06 -0.71 13.56
N ILE A 17 -3.61 0.53 13.57
CA ILE A 17 -3.38 1.30 14.80
C ILE A 17 -4.03 2.68 14.66
N ASP A 18 -4.41 3.27 15.79
CA ASP A 18 -4.79 4.68 15.83
C ASP A 18 -3.54 5.56 15.98
N LYS A 19 -3.61 6.82 15.55
CA LYS A 19 -2.51 7.77 15.64
C LYS A 19 -2.12 7.99 17.10
N GLY A 20 -0.84 7.77 17.39
CA GLY A 20 -0.28 7.89 18.74
C GLY A 20 -0.11 6.53 19.44
N ASP A 21 -0.71 5.47 18.90
CA ASP A 21 -0.49 4.11 19.38
C ASP A 21 0.81 3.53 18.83
N LYS A 22 1.29 2.49 19.53
CA LYS A 22 2.43 1.69 19.09
C LYS A 22 1.93 0.35 18.54
N PRO A 23 2.53 -0.15 17.45
CA PRO A 23 2.21 -1.49 16.95
C PRO A 23 2.65 -2.56 17.96
N GLU A 24 2.01 -3.73 17.89
CA GLU A 24 2.37 -4.85 18.75
C GLU A 24 3.76 -5.39 18.40
N ALA A 25 4.65 -5.39 19.39
CA ALA A 25 6.03 -5.84 19.23
C ALA A 25 6.09 -7.34 18.90
N GLY A 26 6.85 -7.71 17.86
CA GLY A 26 7.12 -9.10 17.47
C GLY A 26 6.23 -9.66 16.36
N ALA A 27 5.17 -8.95 15.96
CA ALA A 27 4.30 -9.35 14.85
C ALA A 27 4.73 -8.76 13.48
N LEU A 28 5.70 -7.83 13.48
CA LEU A 28 6.22 -7.22 12.26
C LEU A 28 7.49 -7.93 11.81
N THR A 29 7.42 -8.57 10.65
CA THR A 29 8.61 -8.93 9.86
C THR A 29 8.89 -7.79 8.86
N TYR A 30 10.14 -7.36 8.71
CA TYR A 30 10.49 -6.29 7.77
C TYR A 30 10.92 -6.87 6.40
N PRO A 31 10.70 -6.15 5.29
CA PRO A 31 10.12 -4.81 5.22
C PRO A 31 8.60 -4.78 5.37
N VAL A 32 8.08 -3.65 5.86
CA VAL A 32 6.64 -3.36 5.93
C VAL A 32 6.30 -2.07 5.18
N PHE A 33 5.05 -1.92 4.78
CA PHE A 33 4.48 -0.67 4.28
C PHE A 33 3.64 -0.02 5.37
N VAL A 34 3.89 1.25 5.64
CA VAL A 34 3.06 2.06 6.55
C VAL A 34 2.31 3.08 5.72
N LYS A 35 0.98 3.13 5.86
CA LYS A 35 0.12 4.04 5.09
C LYS A 35 -1.12 4.48 5.86
N PRO A 36 -1.73 5.62 5.50
CA PRO A 36 -3.02 6.02 6.06
C PRO A 36 -4.11 5.02 5.62
N ALA A 37 -5.05 4.70 6.51
CA ALA A 37 -6.09 3.71 6.21
C ALA A 37 -7.04 4.17 5.08
N ARG A 38 -7.23 5.48 4.92
CA ARG A 38 -8.12 6.09 3.91
C ARG A 38 -7.40 7.16 3.09
N SER A 39 -6.35 6.77 2.36
CA SER A 39 -5.62 7.64 1.44
C SER A 39 -5.39 6.97 0.08
N GLY A 40 -5.18 7.78 -0.95
CA GLY A 40 -4.86 7.37 -2.32
C GLY A 40 -3.62 8.08 -2.86
N SER A 41 -3.19 7.75 -4.09
CA SER A 41 -2.04 8.38 -4.76
C SER A 41 -0.72 8.31 -3.98
N SER A 42 -0.56 7.26 -3.17
CA SER A 42 0.61 6.98 -2.32
C SER A 42 0.93 8.05 -1.26
N PHE A 43 0.03 9.00 -0.97
CA PHE A 43 0.28 10.02 0.06
C PHE A 43 0.36 9.39 1.44
N GLY A 44 1.48 9.63 2.14
CA GLY A 44 1.78 9.03 3.44
C GLY A 44 2.19 7.55 3.40
N LEU A 45 2.40 6.97 2.22
CA LEU A 45 2.89 5.60 2.06
C LEU A 45 4.42 5.57 2.19
N THR A 46 4.93 4.79 3.14
CA THR A 46 6.37 4.60 3.36
C THR A 46 6.71 3.12 3.40
N LYS A 47 7.74 2.69 2.67
CA LYS A 47 8.36 1.37 2.83
C LYS A 47 9.40 1.45 3.94
N VAL A 48 9.21 0.67 4.98
CA VAL A 48 10.01 0.65 6.21
C VAL A 48 10.83 -0.65 6.21
N ASN A 49 12.15 -0.54 6.24
CA ASN A 49 13.05 -1.71 6.18
C ASN A 49 13.51 -2.19 7.55
N GLY A 50 13.23 -1.44 8.62
CA GLY A 50 13.57 -1.82 9.98
C GLY A 50 12.88 -0.95 11.03
N THR A 51 13.05 -1.32 12.30
CA THR A 51 12.36 -0.67 13.42
C THR A 51 12.71 0.79 13.60
N GLU A 52 13.91 1.22 13.19
CA GLU A 52 14.36 2.60 13.33
C GLU A 52 13.55 3.60 12.47
N GLU A 53 13.03 3.15 11.33
CA GLU A 53 12.24 3.95 10.40
C GLU A 53 10.75 3.96 10.75
N LEU A 54 10.29 3.03 11.60
CA LEU A 54 8.87 2.73 11.79
C LEU A 54 8.11 3.91 12.41
N ASN A 55 8.64 4.52 13.47
CA ASN A 55 7.95 5.62 14.16
C ASN A 55 7.78 6.83 13.24
N ALA A 56 8.81 7.18 12.48
CA ALA A 56 8.74 8.29 11.52
C ALA A 56 7.69 8.02 10.43
N ALA A 57 7.60 6.78 9.94
CA ALA A 57 6.60 6.39 8.95
C ALA A 57 5.16 6.44 9.51
N ILE A 58 4.96 6.03 10.77
CA ILE A 58 3.66 6.13 11.46
C ILE A 58 3.27 7.60 11.62
N GLU A 59 4.19 8.47 12.05
CA GLU A 59 3.91 9.90 12.17
C GLU A 59 3.55 10.53 10.82
N ALA A 60 4.27 10.18 9.75
CA ALA A 60 4.01 10.65 8.39
C ALA A 60 2.62 10.21 7.90
N ALA A 61 2.26 8.93 8.05
CA ALA A 61 0.92 8.44 7.72
C ALA A 61 -0.17 9.13 8.56
N GLY A 62 0.13 9.38 9.84
CA GLY A 62 -0.72 10.08 10.80
C GLY A 62 -0.98 11.56 10.48
N GLN A 63 -0.28 12.15 9.50
CA GLN A 63 -0.60 13.48 8.99
C GLN A 63 -1.84 13.47 8.08
N TYR A 64 -2.16 12.32 7.48
CA TYR A 64 -3.24 12.17 6.51
C TYR A 64 -4.48 11.47 7.07
N ASP A 65 -4.29 10.54 8.02
CA ASP A 65 -5.41 9.83 8.67
C ASP A 65 -5.09 9.53 10.15
N GLY A 66 -6.11 9.62 11.02
CA GLY A 66 -6.01 9.17 12.40
C GLY A 66 -5.94 7.64 12.53
N LYS A 67 -6.25 6.89 11.47
CA LYS A 67 -6.06 5.44 11.37
C LYS A 67 -4.94 5.09 10.41
N ILE A 68 -4.03 4.24 10.87
CA ILE A 68 -2.81 3.87 10.15
C ILE A 68 -2.81 2.36 9.94
N LEU A 69 -2.36 1.93 8.77
CA LEU A 69 -2.27 0.54 8.35
C LEU A 69 -0.78 0.20 8.13
N ILE A 70 -0.34 -0.89 8.76
CA ILE A 70 1.01 -1.44 8.64
C ILE A 70 0.89 -2.80 7.99
N GLU A 71 1.50 -3.01 6.84
CA GLU A 71 1.32 -4.19 6.00
C GLU A 71 2.65 -4.89 5.74
N GLN A 72 2.66 -6.21 5.82
CA GLN A 72 3.80 -7.00 5.38
C GLN A 72 4.07 -6.77 3.89
N ALA A 73 5.34 -6.57 3.53
CA ALA A 73 5.70 -6.40 2.14
C ALA A 73 5.47 -7.72 1.38
N ILE A 74 4.74 -7.64 0.28
CA ILE A 74 4.55 -8.76 -0.64
C ILE A 74 5.61 -8.69 -1.73
N SER A 75 6.28 -9.82 -1.97
CA SER A 75 7.28 -9.93 -3.04
C SER A 75 6.57 -10.23 -4.36
N GLY A 76 6.97 -9.54 -5.43
CA GLY A 76 6.39 -9.70 -6.76
C GLY A 76 6.35 -8.39 -7.53
N CYS A 77 5.44 -8.32 -8.49
CA CYS A 77 5.08 -7.10 -9.21
C CYS A 77 3.62 -6.75 -8.92
N GLU A 78 3.26 -5.49 -9.10
CA GLU A 78 1.87 -5.07 -9.01
C GLU A 78 1.19 -5.37 -10.34
N VAL A 79 -0.04 -5.90 -10.27
CA VAL A 79 -0.90 -6.14 -11.42
C VAL A 79 -2.27 -5.52 -11.14
N GLY A 80 -2.80 -4.78 -12.10
CA GLY A 80 -4.10 -4.14 -12.02
C GLY A 80 -5.04 -4.69 -13.10
N CYS A 81 -6.32 -4.64 -12.79
CA CYS A 81 -7.39 -5.04 -13.70
C CYS A 81 -8.52 -4.04 -13.56
N ALA A 82 -8.80 -3.31 -14.65
CA ALA A 82 -9.95 -2.41 -14.69
C ALA A 82 -11.23 -3.22 -14.82
N VAL A 83 -12.22 -2.94 -13.98
CA VAL A 83 -13.55 -3.59 -13.99
C VAL A 83 -14.61 -2.53 -14.26
N MET A 84 -15.53 -2.81 -15.18
CA MET A 84 -16.67 -1.95 -15.50
C MET A 84 -17.95 -2.78 -15.61
N GLY A 85 -19.05 -2.29 -15.05
CA GLY A 85 -20.34 -3.01 -15.08
C GLY A 85 -21.07 -2.96 -13.75
N ASN A 86 -22.20 -3.68 -13.67
CA ASN A 86 -23.02 -3.79 -12.45
C ASN A 86 -23.37 -5.25 -12.18
N GLU A 87 -23.39 -5.65 -10.91
CA GLU A 87 -23.76 -6.99 -10.45
C GLU A 87 -23.07 -8.10 -11.26
N ASP A 88 -23.83 -8.88 -12.04
CA ASP A 88 -23.35 -10.01 -12.82
C ASP A 88 -22.90 -9.64 -14.24
N ASP A 89 -23.15 -8.40 -14.69
CA ASP A 89 -22.75 -7.90 -16.01
C ASP A 89 -21.46 -7.08 -15.89
N LEU A 90 -20.35 -7.79 -15.71
CA LEU A 90 -19.01 -7.22 -15.55
C LEU A 90 -18.15 -7.48 -16.78
N ILE A 91 -17.49 -6.44 -17.27
CA ILE A 91 -16.41 -6.53 -18.25
C ILE A 91 -15.10 -6.09 -17.62
N VAL A 92 -14.01 -6.71 -18.09
CA VAL A 92 -12.65 -6.43 -17.63
C VAL A 92 -11.81 -5.87 -18.77
N GLY A 93 -10.97 -4.89 -18.44
CA GLY A 93 -9.92 -4.41 -19.34
C GLY A 93 -8.74 -5.39 -19.40
N GLU A 94 -7.79 -5.08 -20.29
CA GLU A 94 -6.49 -5.75 -20.29
C GLU A 94 -5.80 -5.57 -18.93
N VAL A 95 -5.04 -6.58 -18.54
CA VAL A 95 -4.25 -6.55 -17.30
C VAL A 95 -3.04 -5.64 -17.51
N ASP A 96 -2.82 -4.71 -16.58
CA ASP A 96 -1.59 -3.94 -16.51
C ASP A 96 -0.61 -4.56 -15.51
N GLN A 97 0.66 -4.20 -15.64
CA GLN A 97 1.73 -4.65 -14.77
C GLN A 97 2.68 -3.49 -14.49
N ILE A 98 3.03 -3.32 -13.21
CA ILE A 98 4.01 -2.34 -12.77
C ILE A 98 5.19 -3.12 -12.17
N ARG A 99 6.39 -2.94 -12.74
CA ARG A 99 7.65 -3.47 -12.20
C ARG A 99 8.47 -2.34 -11.61
N LEU A 100 8.76 -2.45 -10.32
CA LEU A 100 9.61 -1.49 -9.62
C LEU A 100 11.08 -1.90 -9.69
N SER A 101 11.94 -0.97 -10.09
CA SER A 101 13.40 -1.12 -9.94
C SER A 101 13.84 -0.92 -8.49
N HIS A 102 13.15 -0.04 -7.76
CA HIS A 102 13.34 0.24 -6.34
C HIS A 102 12.14 0.99 -5.74
N GLY A 103 12.05 1.04 -4.40
CA GLY A 103 11.07 1.89 -3.70
C GLY A 103 9.62 1.43 -3.84
N ILE A 104 8.73 2.38 -4.15
CA ILE A 104 7.27 2.22 -4.25
C ILE A 104 6.76 2.88 -5.52
N PHE A 105 5.63 2.43 -6.06
CA PHE A 105 4.96 3.16 -7.13
C PHE A 105 4.31 4.45 -6.59
N ARG A 106 4.62 5.59 -7.22
CA ARG A 106 4.18 6.92 -6.75
C ARG A 106 4.13 7.97 -7.86
N ILE A 107 3.64 7.58 -9.04
CA ILE A 107 3.67 8.43 -10.24
C ILE A 107 3.15 9.86 -10.00
N HIS A 108 2.06 10.04 -9.25
CA HIS A 108 1.47 11.36 -8.96
C HIS A 108 2.28 12.25 -8.00
N GLN A 109 3.37 11.72 -7.42
CA GLN A 109 4.29 12.47 -6.57
C GLN A 109 5.63 12.77 -7.28
N GLU A 110 5.79 12.31 -8.52
CA GLU A 110 6.98 12.59 -9.32
C GLU A 110 6.91 13.98 -9.95
N ASN A 111 8.08 14.51 -10.33
CA ASN A 111 8.19 15.88 -10.84
C ASN A 111 7.49 16.07 -12.20
N GLU A 112 7.48 15.03 -13.05
CA GLU A 112 6.94 15.04 -14.41
C GLU A 112 6.10 13.76 -14.68
N PRO A 113 4.95 13.58 -14.02
CA PRO A 113 4.18 12.32 -14.02
C PRO A 113 3.70 11.87 -15.40
N GLU A 114 3.51 12.80 -16.34
CA GLU A 114 3.10 12.52 -17.72
C GLU A 114 4.16 11.79 -18.55
N LYS A 115 5.42 11.79 -18.09
CA LYS A 115 6.52 11.08 -18.74
C LYS A 115 6.68 9.64 -18.24
N GLY A 116 5.81 9.19 -17.33
CA GLY A 116 5.93 7.91 -16.65
C GLY A 116 6.63 8.05 -15.30
N SER A 117 6.89 6.92 -14.66
CA SER A 117 7.51 6.85 -13.34
C SER A 117 8.98 6.45 -13.47
N GLU A 118 9.90 7.22 -12.89
CA GLU A 118 11.35 6.98 -13.00
C GLU A 118 11.77 5.60 -12.44
N ASN A 119 10.99 5.06 -11.50
CA ASN A 119 11.27 3.80 -10.84
C ASN A 119 10.34 2.65 -11.26
N ALA A 120 9.48 2.86 -12.27
CA ALA A 120 8.53 1.86 -12.72
C ALA A 120 8.47 1.72 -14.25
N MET A 121 8.33 0.48 -14.71
CA MET A 121 8.23 0.10 -16.12
C MET A 121 7.31 -1.10 -16.34
#